data_AF-X1K0N3-F1
#
_entry.id   AF-X1K0N3-F1
#
_cell.length_a   1.000
_cell.length_b   1.000
_cell.length_c   1.000
_cell.angle_alpha   90.00
_cell.angle_beta   90.00
_cell.angle_gamma   90.00
#
_symmetry.space_group_name_H-M   'P 1'
#
loop_
_entity.id
_entity.type
_entity.pdbx_description
1 polymer ?
#
loop_
_entity_poly.entity_id
_entity_poly.type
_entity_poly.pdbx_seq_one_letter_code
_entity_poly.pdbx_strand_id
1 'polypeptide(L)'
;KFIEDPFNNIPSAKEAINLSKKFAVPLHPKYTDYWGNISVSDLSTLREALITGYDDKTKKLILKNRTTVKEILERAFVPHVVNENCLILDNSTIKIYETIFNLNHKEFVDMKNEDNVFDYFSSISPIKIRNKAPYFMGTRMGRPEKSERKSMKGVQSLFPLSDKVGNTRLVQKAIELGRI
;
A
#
# COMPACT_ATOMS: atom_id res chain seq x y z
N LYS A 1 -11.45 23.29 2.71
CA LYS A 1 -10.90 22.07 3.34
C LYS A 1 -10.22 21.12 2.35
N PHE A 2 -10.94 20.36 1.52
CA PHE A 2 -10.30 19.37 0.63
C PHE A 2 -9.37 19.97 -0.43
N ILE A 3 -9.67 21.19 -0.89
CA ILE A 3 -8.85 21.91 -1.89
C ILE A 3 -7.58 22.50 -1.26
N GLU A 4 -7.65 22.94 0.00
CA GLU A 4 -6.53 23.63 0.67
C GLU A 4 -5.43 22.66 1.08
N ASP A 5 -5.80 21.45 1.53
CA ASP A 5 -4.84 20.40 1.89
C ASP A 5 -5.42 19.01 1.57
N PRO A 6 -5.25 18.53 0.32
CA PRO A 6 -5.86 17.29 -0.17
C PRO A 6 -5.19 16.02 0.36
N PHE A 7 -3.96 16.10 0.85
CA PHE A 7 -3.22 14.93 1.30
C PHE A 7 -3.57 14.55 2.74
N ASN A 8 -3.77 15.54 3.62
CA ASN A 8 -4.12 15.27 5.01
C ASN A 8 -5.64 15.20 5.23
N ASN A 9 -6.42 15.97 4.49
CA ASN A 9 -7.89 15.99 4.62
C ASN A 9 -8.53 15.01 3.64
N ILE A 10 -8.54 13.73 4.02
CA ILE A 10 -9.13 12.68 3.20
C ILE A 10 -10.65 12.63 3.44
N PRO A 11 -11.50 12.69 2.39
CA PRO A 11 -12.93 12.47 2.55
C PRO A 11 -13.22 11.09 3.14
N SER A 12 -14.33 10.96 3.86
CA SER A 12 -14.84 9.65 4.30
C SER A 12 -15.32 8.81 3.09
N ALA A 13 -15.47 7.49 3.27
CA ALA A 13 -15.92 6.61 2.19
C ALA A 13 -17.26 7.05 1.57
N LYS A 14 -18.21 7.50 2.42
CA LYS A 14 -19.51 8.01 1.96
C LYS A 14 -19.36 9.31 1.16
N GLU A 15 -18.51 10.22 1.62
CA GLU A 15 -18.25 11.48 0.92
C GLU A 15 -17.53 11.25 -0.41
N ALA A 16 -16.54 10.36 -0.45
CA ALA A 16 -15.81 10.01 -1.66
C ALA A 16 -16.74 9.45 -2.75
N ILE A 17 -17.65 8.55 -2.37
CA ILE A 17 -18.69 8.02 -3.28
C ILE A 17 -19.61 9.15 -3.75
N ASN A 18 -20.10 10.00 -2.85
CA ASN A 18 -20.99 11.10 -3.20
C ASN A 18 -20.32 12.12 -4.15
N LEU A 19 -19.05 12.44 -3.92
CA LEU A 19 -18.27 13.31 -4.79
C LEU A 19 -18.10 12.68 -6.19
N SER A 20 -17.75 11.40 -6.25
CA SER A 20 -17.61 10.67 -7.50
C SER A 20 -18.92 10.66 -8.30
N LYS A 21 -20.04 10.35 -7.65
CA LYS A 21 -21.38 10.38 -8.29
C LYS A 21 -21.80 11.77 -8.76
N LYS A 22 -21.56 12.80 -7.94
CA LYS A 22 -22.02 14.17 -8.23
C LYS A 22 -21.22 14.85 -9.33
N PHE A 23 -19.91 14.61 -9.38
CA PHE A 23 -19.00 15.31 -10.30
C PHE A 23 -18.46 14.43 -11.42
N ALA A 24 -18.90 13.17 -11.53
CA ALA A 24 -18.41 12.19 -12.49
C ALA A 24 -16.87 12.00 -12.47
N VAL A 25 -16.26 12.27 -11.32
CA VAL A 25 -14.82 12.06 -11.10
C VAL A 25 -14.56 10.63 -10.64
N PRO A 26 -13.36 10.07 -10.89
CA PRO A 26 -13.01 8.75 -10.40
C PRO A 26 -13.07 8.66 -8.86
N LEU A 27 -13.23 7.44 -8.35
CA LEU A 27 -13.17 7.19 -6.91
C LEU A 27 -11.82 7.65 -6.32
N HIS A 28 -11.88 8.16 -5.09
CA HIS A 28 -10.71 8.66 -4.38
C HIS A 28 -9.61 7.59 -4.20
N PRO A 29 -8.32 7.88 -4.44
CA PRO A 29 -7.23 6.88 -4.46
C PRO A 29 -7.03 6.07 -3.17
N LYS A 30 -7.37 6.65 -2.01
CA LYS A 30 -7.34 5.91 -0.73
C LYS A 30 -8.30 4.72 -0.69
N TYR A 31 -9.40 4.81 -1.44
CA TYR A 31 -10.49 3.84 -1.46
C TYR A 31 -10.49 2.95 -2.71
N THR A 32 -9.50 3.13 -3.58
CA THR A 32 -9.23 2.23 -4.69
C THR A 32 -8.18 1.21 -4.24
N ASP A 33 -8.45 -0.07 -4.47
CA ASP A 33 -7.50 -1.16 -4.23
C ASP A 33 -6.66 -1.44 -5.50
N TYR A 34 -5.73 -2.39 -5.41
CA TYR A 34 -4.79 -2.70 -6.50
C TYR A 34 -5.41 -3.67 -7.51
N TRP A 35 -6.54 -3.28 -8.08
CA TRP A 35 -7.29 -4.09 -9.03
C TRP A 35 -6.52 -4.43 -10.31
N GLY A 36 -5.49 -3.67 -10.66
CA GLY A 36 -4.61 -3.99 -11.78
C GLY A 36 -3.75 -5.25 -11.60
N ASN A 37 -3.70 -5.83 -10.38
CA ASN A 37 -2.91 -7.03 -10.08
C ASN A 37 -3.68 -8.35 -10.28
N ILE A 38 -4.99 -8.27 -10.54
CA ILE A 38 -5.88 -9.43 -10.66
C ILE A 38 -6.46 -9.53 -12.07
N SER A 39 -6.95 -10.70 -12.44
CA SER A 39 -7.59 -10.92 -13.74
C SER A 39 -9.09 -10.62 -13.70
N VAL A 40 -9.72 -10.52 -14.88
CA VAL A 40 -11.19 -10.34 -14.98
C VAL A 40 -11.94 -11.56 -14.39
N SER A 41 -11.41 -12.77 -14.59
CA SER A 41 -11.95 -14.00 -13.97
C SER A 41 -11.79 -14.03 -12.44
N ASP A 42 -10.73 -13.41 -11.91
CA ASP A 42 -10.58 -13.26 -10.46
C ASP A 42 -11.64 -12.30 -9.92
N LEU A 43 -11.91 -11.20 -10.64
CA LEU A 43 -12.95 -10.24 -10.26
C LEU A 43 -14.35 -10.80 -10.30
N SER A 44 -14.66 -11.66 -11.27
CA SER A 44 -15.96 -12.33 -11.33
C SER A 44 -16.16 -13.25 -10.14
N THR A 45 -15.16 -14.08 -9.86
CA THR A 45 -15.14 -14.99 -8.71
C THR A 45 -15.29 -14.22 -7.39
N LEU A 46 -14.60 -13.07 -7.28
CA LEU A 46 -14.72 -12.18 -6.13
C LEU A 46 -16.13 -11.58 -6.03
N ARG A 47 -16.70 -11.10 -7.15
CA ARG A 47 -18.06 -10.53 -7.17
C ARG A 47 -19.10 -11.56 -6.74
N GLU A 48 -19.01 -12.81 -7.19
CA GLU A 48 -19.90 -13.89 -6.75
C GLU A 48 -19.77 -14.15 -5.24
N ALA A 49 -18.54 -14.17 -4.73
CA ALA A 49 -18.30 -14.32 -3.29
C ALA A 49 -18.90 -13.12 -2.50
N LEU A 50 -18.78 -11.90 -3.02
CA LEU A 50 -19.35 -10.70 -2.42
C LEU A 50 -20.89 -10.75 -2.43
N ILE A 51 -21.53 -11.12 -3.54
CA ILE A 51 -22.99 -11.23 -3.65
C ILE A 51 -23.55 -12.28 -2.69
N THR A 52 -22.83 -13.40 -2.51
CA THR A 52 -23.25 -14.48 -1.60
C THR A 52 -23.01 -14.16 -0.13
N GLY A 53 -21.97 -13.38 0.18
CA GLY A 53 -21.59 -13.00 1.55
C GLY A 53 -22.17 -11.67 2.04
N TYR A 54 -22.80 -10.88 1.18
CA TYR A 54 -23.37 -9.57 1.52
C TYR A 54 -24.79 -9.70 2.03
N ASP A 55 -25.05 -9.14 3.21
CA ASP A 55 -26.39 -9.04 3.79
C ASP A 55 -26.91 -7.60 3.64
N ASP A 56 -27.88 -7.42 2.73
CA ASP A 56 -28.52 -6.13 2.42
C ASP A 56 -29.13 -5.45 3.66
N LYS A 57 -29.57 -6.24 4.65
CA LYS A 57 -30.26 -5.70 5.84
C LYS A 57 -29.29 -5.19 6.88
N THR A 58 -28.23 -5.94 7.16
CA THR A 58 -27.25 -5.57 8.20
C THR A 58 -26.08 -4.76 7.65
N LYS A 59 -25.96 -4.66 6.31
CA LYS A 59 -24.80 -4.05 5.62
C LYS A 59 -23.47 -4.64 6.07
N LYS A 60 -23.51 -5.89 6.53
CA LYS A 60 -22.33 -6.66 6.89
C LYS A 60 -21.97 -7.55 5.72
N LEU A 61 -20.67 -7.68 5.52
CA LEU A 61 -20.10 -8.54 4.50
C LEU A 61 -19.28 -9.60 5.24
N ILE A 62 -19.74 -10.84 5.19
CA ILE A 62 -19.03 -11.98 5.77
C ILE A 62 -18.70 -12.92 4.62
N LEU A 63 -17.44 -12.89 4.22
CA LEU A 63 -16.95 -13.75 3.16
C LEU A 63 -16.51 -15.08 3.77
N LYS A 64 -16.96 -16.19 3.19
CA LYS A 64 -16.43 -17.51 3.55
C LYS A 64 -14.95 -17.58 3.17
N ASN A 65 -14.13 -18.10 4.06
CA ASN A 65 -12.69 -18.28 3.85
C ASN A 65 -12.43 -19.40 2.82
N ARG A 66 -12.64 -19.08 1.54
CA ARG A 66 -12.18 -19.89 0.40
C ARG A 66 -10.77 -19.44 0.04
N THR A 67 -9.86 -20.40 -0.16
CA THR A 67 -8.46 -20.13 -0.54
C THR A 67 -8.37 -19.20 -1.75
N THR A 68 -9.22 -19.43 -2.76
CA THR A 68 -9.27 -18.61 -3.98
C THR A 68 -9.62 -17.15 -3.69
N VAL A 69 -10.68 -16.89 -2.92
CA VAL A 69 -11.12 -15.53 -2.57
C VAL A 69 -10.08 -14.82 -1.72
N LYS A 70 -9.47 -15.55 -0.78
CA LYS A 70 -8.40 -15.02 0.07
C LYS A 70 -7.20 -14.58 -0.79
N GLU A 71 -6.72 -15.44 -1.68
CA GLU A 71 -5.60 -15.11 -2.59
C GLU A 71 -5.91 -13.91 -3.48
N ILE A 72 -7.16 -13.78 -3.97
CA ILE A 72 -7.60 -12.63 -4.77
C ILE A 72 -7.53 -11.34 -3.94
N LEU A 73 -8.04 -11.35 -2.70
CA LEU A 73 -7.98 -10.19 -1.80
C LEU A 73 -6.52 -9.82 -1.46
N GLU A 74 -5.66 -10.82 -1.24
CA GLU A 74 -4.24 -10.61 -0.99
C GLU A 74 -3.53 -10.01 -2.22
N ARG A 75 -3.77 -10.50 -3.44
CA ARG A 75 -3.18 -9.94 -4.67
C ARG A 75 -3.63 -8.51 -4.95
N ALA A 76 -4.88 -8.18 -4.62
CA ALA A 76 -5.42 -6.82 -4.71
C ALA A 76 -5.02 -5.91 -3.53
N PHE A 77 -4.22 -6.42 -2.58
CA PHE A 77 -3.80 -5.75 -1.35
C PHE A 77 -4.96 -5.18 -0.53
N VAL A 78 -6.05 -5.94 -0.42
CA VAL A 78 -7.23 -5.57 0.35
C VAL A 78 -7.01 -5.96 1.82
N PRO A 79 -6.98 -4.99 2.76
CA PRO A 79 -6.85 -5.30 4.17
C PRO A 79 -8.09 -6.05 4.69
N HIS A 80 -7.87 -7.23 5.28
CA HIS A 80 -8.93 -8.06 5.84
C HIS A 80 -8.43 -8.83 7.07
N VAL A 81 -9.35 -9.17 7.96
CA VAL A 81 -9.09 -9.99 9.16
C VAL A 81 -9.65 -11.38 8.93
N VAL A 82 -8.85 -12.40 9.22
CA VAL A 82 -9.28 -13.80 9.18
C VAL A 82 -9.76 -14.19 10.58
N ASN A 83 -11.01 -14.62 10.71
CA ASN A 83 -11.55 -15.18 11.94
C ASN A 83 -12.17 -16.55 11.66
N GLU A 84 -11.52 -17.61 12.16
CA GLU A 84 -11.85 -19.02 11.88
C GLU A 84 -12.06 -19.30 10.38
N ASN A 85 -13.32 -19.29 9.94
CA ASN A 85 -13.74 -19.60 8.58
C ASN A 85 -14.31 -18.39 7.81
N CYS A 86 -14.12 -17.18 8.33
CA CYS A 86 -14.66 -15.94 7.76
C CYS A 86 -13.56 -14.91 7.50
N LEU A 87 -13.69 -14.17 6.40
CA LEU A 87 -12.89 -12.99 6.09
C LEU A 87 -13.73 -11.74 6.38
N ILE A 88 -13.23 -10.88 7.26
CA ILE A 88 -13.91 -9.68 7.74
C ILE A 88 -13.20 -8.46 7.12
N LEU A 89 -13.98 -7.60 6.47
CA LEU A 89 -13.52 -6.36 5.87
C LEU A 89 -13.93 -5.16 6.73
N ASP A 90 -13.19 -4.05 6.61
CA ASP A 90 -13.55 -2.81 7.31
C ASP A 90 -14.87 -2.23 6.76
N ASN A 91 -15.64 -1.58 7.64
CA ASN A 91 -16.92 -0.97 7.30
C ASN A 91 -16.79 0.06 6.16
N SER A 92 -15.67 0.76 6.08
CA SER A 92 -15.41 1.71 5.00
C SER A 92 -15.29 0.99 3.65
N THR A 93 -14.51 -0.11 3.60
CA THR A 93 -14.32 -0.98 2.43
C THR A 93 -15.63 -1.62 1.99
N ILE A 94 -16.43 -2.13 2.92
CA ILE A 94 -17.73 -2.74 2.62
C ILE A 94 -18.62 -1.76 1.86
N LYS A 95 -18.69 -0.51 2.32
CA LYS A 95 -19.50 0.53 1.69
C LYS A 95 -19.02 0.89 0.29
N ILE A 96 -17.71 0.86 0.08
CA ILE A 96 -17.12 1.06 -1.24
C ILE A 96 -17.49 -0.10 -2.15
N TYR A 97 -17.34 -1.35 -1.68
CA TYR A 97 -17.60 -2.55 -2.48
C TYR A 97 -19.08 -2.70 -2.82
N GLU A 98 -19.97 -2.33 -1.89
CA GLU A 98 -21.41 -2.20 -2.14
C GLU A 98 -21.66 -1.37 -3.41
N THR A 99 -20.97 -0.23 -3.53
CA THR A 99 -21.13 0.66 -4.69
C THR A 99 -20.36 0.22 -5.92
N ILE A 100 -19.12 -0.23 -5.78
CA ILE A 100 -18.24 -0.57 -6.89
C ILE A 100 -18.75 -1.82 -7.62
N PHE A 101 -19.08 -2.87 -6.88
CA PHE A 101 -19.55 -4.15 -7.41
C PHE A 101 -21.06 -4.20 -7.64
N ASN A 102 -21.73 -3.08 -7.35
CA ASN A 102 -23.18 -2.91 -7.47
C ASN A 102 -23.95 -4.06 -6.81
N LEU A 103 -23.64 -4.37 -5.54
CA LEU A 103 -24.17 -5.55 -4.85
C LEU A 103 -25.70 -5.54 -4.69
N ASN A 104 -26.31 -4.34 -4.74
CA ASN A 104 -27.75 -4.15 -4.66
C ASN A 104 -28.48 -4.60 -5.94
N HIS A 105 -27.82 -4.57 -7.09
CA HIS A 105 -28.36 -5.03 -8.37
C HIS A 105 -27.59 -6.26 -8.84
N LYS A 106 -28.17 -7.44 -8.57
CA LYS A 106 -27.58 -8.76 -8.87
C LYS A 106 -27.69 -9.14 -10.35
N GLU A 107 -27.58 -8.16 -11.24
CA GLU A 107 -27.63 -8.41 -12.68
C GLU A 107 -26.39 -9.20 -13.10
N PHE A 108 -26.62 -10.18 -13.99
CA PHE A 108 -25.57 -10.95 -14.61
C PHE A 108 -24.94 -10.08 -15.70
N VAL A 109 -23.65 -9.82 -15.60
CA VAL A 109 -22.90 -9.09 -16.62
C VAL A 109 -22.14 -10.12 -17.45
N ASP A 110 -22.49 -10.25 -18.73
CA ASP A 110 -21.86 -11.20 -19.64
C ASP A 110 -20.42 -10.75 -19.94
N MET A 111 -19.45 -11.57 -19.55
CA MET A 111 -18.01 -11.22 -19.49
C MET A 111 -17.27 -11.41 -20.82
N LYS A 112 -17.98 -11.71 -21.91
CA LYS A 112 -17.38 -12.38 -23.07
C LYS A 112 -16.33 -11.59 -23.84
N ASN A 113 -16.10 -10.31 -23.57
CA ASN A 113 -15.21 -9.48 -24.39
C ASN A 113 -14.37 -8.44 -23.61
N GLU A 114 -14.20 -8.56 -22.30
CA GLU A 114 -13.43 -7.58 -21.54
C GLU A 114 -11.98 -8.04 -21.33
N ASP A 115 -11.05 -7.43 -22.06
CA ASP A 115 -9.61 -7.68 -21.93
C ASP A 115 -9.02 -7.05 -20.65
N ASN A 116 -9.71 -6.05 -20.08
CA ASN A 116 -9.18 -5.22 -19.00
C ASN A 116 -10.14 -5.13 -17.80
N VAL A 117 -9.58 -5.30 -16.61
CA VAL A 117 -10.25 -5.15 -15.30
C VAL A 117 -11.01 -3.82 -15.17
N PHE A 118 -10.46 -2.72 -15.70
CA PHE A 118 -11.11 -1.42 -15.57
C PHE A 118 -12.29 -1.23 -16.52
N ASP A 119 -12.36 -2.01 -17.59
CA ASP A 119 -13.52 -2.03 -18.49
C ASP A 119 -14.67 -2.80 -17.80
N TYR A 120 -14.37 -3.90 -17.12
CA TYR A 120 -15.30 -4.62 -16.23
C TYR A 120 -15.89 -3.73 -15.14
N PHE A 121 -15.07 -2.89 -14.51
CA PHE A 121 -15.59 -1.92 -13.55
C PHE A 121 -16.47 -0.86 -14.20
N SER A 122 -16.18 -0.48 -15.45
CA SER A 122 -16.99 0.52 -16.16
C SER A 122 -18.36 -0.03 -16.58
N SER A 123 -18.49 -1.35 -16.75
CA SER A 123 -19.77 -2.00 -17.07
C SER A 123 -20.66 -2.21 -15.83
N ILE A 124 -20.06 -2.52 -14.67
CA ILE A 124 -20.80 -2.83 -13.44
C ILE A 124 -21.00 -1.62 -12.53
N SER A 125 -19.98 -0.76 -12.42
CA SER A 125 -19.95 0.27 -11.39
C SER A 125 -20.68 1.54 -11.84
N PRO A 126 -21.51 2.16 -10.97
CA PRO A 126 -22.09 3.48 -11.21
C PRO A 126 -21.05 4.61 -11.09
N ILE A 127 -19.80 4.31 -10.72
CA ILE A 127 -18.72 5.27 -10.55
C ILE A 127 -17.48 4.85 -11.32
N LYS A 128 -16.68 5.82 -11.76
CA LYS A 128 -15.46 5.55 -12.51
C LYS A 128 -14.34 5.08 -11.59
N ILE A 129 -13.69 3.98 -11.95
CA ILE A 129 -12.53 3.43 -11.22
C ILE A 129 -11.31 3.52 -12.12
N ARG A 130 -10.16 3.86 -11.54
CA ARG A 130 -8.89 3.94 -12.25
C ARG A 130 -7.83 3.09 -11.57
N ASN A 131 -6.82 2.73 -12.35
CA ASN A 131 -5.67 2.02 -11.82
C ASN A 131 -4.91 2.89 -10.82
N LYS A 132 -4.83 2.42 -9.57
CA LYS A 132 -4.10 3.08 -8.48
C LYS A 132 -2.59 3.05 -8.68
N ALA A 133 -2.07 1.94 -9.22
CA ALA A 133 -0.64 1.73 -9.38
C ALA A 133 -0.36 1.03 -10.72
N PRO A 134 -0.43 1.77 -11.84
CA PRO A 134 -0.12 1.22 -13.17
C PRO A 134 1.37 0.96 -13.39
N TYR A 135 2.25 1.61 -12.62
CA TYR A 135 3.70 1.51 -12.77
C TYR A 135 4.33 1.02 -11.47
N PHE A 136 5.26 0.07 -11.60
CA PHE A 136 6.07 -0.42 -10.50
C PHE A 136 7.54 -0.08 -10.78
N MET A 137 8.20 0.56 -9.82
CA MET A 137 9.62 0.89 -9.90
C MET A 137 10.41 -0.08 -9.04
N GLY A 138 11.28 -0.87 -9.68
CA GLY A 138 12.23 -1.72 -8.99
C GLY A 138 13.39 -0.88 -8.43
N THR A 139 13.84 -1.18 -7.21
CA THR A 139 15.04 -0.58 -6.62
C THR A 139 15.94 -1.66 -6.04
N ARG A 140 17.23 -1.34 -5.88
CA ARG A 140 18.19 -2.17 -5.16
C ARG A 140 18.86 -1.29 -4.11
N MET A 141 19.04 -1.82 -2.90
CA MET A 141 19.74 -1.10 -1.86
C MET A 141 21.19 -0.86 -2.30
N GLY A 142 21.53 0.42 -2.44
CA GLY A 142 22.91 0.86 -2.69
C GLY A 142 23.71 0.95 -1.40
N ARG A 143 24.87 1.61 -1.48
CA ARG A 143 25.66 1.93 -0.31
C ARG A 143 24.84 2.84 0.63
N PRO A 144 24.72 2.51 1.94
CA PRO A 144 24.06 3.38 2.90
C PRO A 144 24.68 4.78 2.94
N GLU A 145 23.86 5.77 3.29
CA GLU A 145 24.33 7.12 3.54
C GLU A 145 25.41 7.12 4.63
N LYS A 146 26.47 7.91 4.44
CA LYS A 146 27.60 8.00 5.37
C LYS A 146 27.71 9.43 5.90
N SER A 147 27.48 9.59 7.20
CA SER A 147 27.67 10.85 7.94
C SER A 147 28.87 10.80 8.90
N GLU A 148 29.66 9.73 8.85
CA GLU A 148 30.84 9.57 9.70
C GLU A 148 31.87 10.66 9.40
N ARG A 149 32.34 11.35 10.45
CA ARG A 149 33.41 12.34 10.35
C ARG A 149 34.63 11.69 9.71
N LYS A 150 35.21 12.37 8.71
CA LYS A 150 36.49 11.97 8.13
C LYS A 150 37.56 12.00 9.23
N SER A 151 38.03 10.81 9.63
CA SER A 151 39.08 10.64 10.63
C SER A 151 40.19 9.77 10.04
N MET A 152 41.43 10.06 10.42
CA MET A 152 42.56 9.17 10.18
C MET A 152 42.68 8.22 11.38
N LYS A 153 43.06 6.96 11.15
CA LYS A 153 43.17 5.98 12.22
C LYS A 153 44.28 6.39 13.20
N GLY A 154 43.92 6.71 14.44
CA GLY A 154 44.87 6.98 15.53
C GLY A 154 45.54 8.35 15.53
N VAL A 155 45.08 9.32 14.73
CA VAL A 155 45.65 10.67 14.68
C VAL A 155 44.70 11.69 15.31
N GLN A 156 45.17 12.36 16.37
CA GLN A 156 44.45 13.45 17.02
C GLN A 156 45.07 14.83 16.74
N SER A 157 46.40 14.90 16.55
CA SER A 157 47.15 16.13 16.27
C SER A 157 48.30 15.85 15.30
N LEU A 158 48.72 16.86 14.54
CA LEU A 158 49.86 16.80 13.62
C LEU A 158 51.14 17.25 14.33
N PHE A 159 51.55 16.48 15.33
CA PHE A 159 52.83 16.68 16.01
C PHE A 159 53.72 15.46 15.77
N PRO A 160 54.94 15.63 15.24
CA PRO A 160 55.83 14.51 15.00
C PRO A 160 56.29 13.91 16.32
N LEU A 161 56.11 12.61 16.49
CA LEU A 161 56.63 11.85 17.61
C LEU A 161 57.60 10.81 17.07
N SER A 162 58.70 10.60 17.79
CA SER A 162 59.67 9.57 17.44
C SER A 162 59.04 8.17 17.45
N ASP A 163 59.54 7.25 16.61
CA ASP A 163 59.09 5.86 16.60
C ASP A 163 59.35 5.12 17.92
N LYS A 164 60.22 5.68 18.78
CA LYS A 164 60.47 5.19 20.14
C LYS A 164 59.24 5.27 21.07
N VAL A 165 58.25 6.10 20.75
CA VAL A 165 57.01 6.27 21.53
C VAL A 165 56.04 5.08 21.34
N GLY A 166 56.27 4.28 20.28
CA GLY A 166 55.48 3.09 19.93
C GLY A 166 54.32 3.37 18.96
N ASN A 167 53.61 2.31 18.57
CA ASN A 167 52.65 2.31 17.45
C ASN A 167 51.45 3.26 17.62
N THR A 168 51.03 3.53 18.85
CA THR A 168 49.91 4.44 19.14
C THR A 168 50.32 5.91 19.23
N ARG A 169 51.62 6.22 19.18
CA ARG A 169 52.19 7.59 19.21
C ARG A 169 51.46 8.50 20.21
N LEU A 170 51.36 8.04 21.46
CA LEU A 170 50.72 8.77 22.54
C LEU A 170 51.68 9.84 23.09
N VAL A 171 51.24 11.10 23.11
CA VAL A 171 52.04 12.22 23.65
C VAL A 171 52.49 11.96 25.09
N GLN A 172 51.63 11.34 25.91
CA GLN A 172 51.95 10.98 27.30
C GLN A 172 53.21 10.10 27.42
N LYS A 173 53.35 9.09 26.55
CA LYS A 173 54.52 8.21 26.54
C LYS A 173 55.80 8.93 26.09
N ALA A 174 55.67 9.90 25.19
CA ALA A 174 56.81 10.70 24.76
C ALA A 174 57.35 11.57 25.91
N ILE A 175 56.45 12.11 26.74
CA ILE A 175 56.79 12.88 27.94
C ILE A 175 57.55 12.01 28.95
N GLU A 176 57.09 10.78 29.22
CA GLU A 176 57.75 9.84 30.13
C GLU A 176 59.19 9.49 29.70
N LEU A 177 59.42 9.37 28.38
CA LEU A 177 60.75 9.10 27.82
C LEU A 177 61.72 10.29 27.94
N GLY A 178 61.23 11.47 28.34
CA GLY A 178 62.03 12.68 28.54
C GLY A 178 62.68 13.22 27.26
N ARG A 179 62.26 12.72 26.10
CA ARG A 179 62.74 13.12 24.78
C ARG A 179 61.52 13.25 23.87
N ILE A 180 61.20 14.49 23.52
CA ILE A 180 60.21 14.82 22.50
C ILE A 180 60.82 14.55 21.13
#